data_AF-A0A4Q4CRG8-F1
#
_entry.id   AF-A0A4Q4CRG8-F1
#
_cell.length_a   1.000
_cell.length_b   1.000
_cell.length_c   1.000
_cell.angle_alpha   90.00
_cell.angle_beta   90.00
_cell.angle_gamma   90.00
#
_symmetry.space_group_name_H-M   'P 1'
#
loop_
_entity.id
_entity.type
_entity.pdbx_description
1 polymer ?
#
loop_
_entity_poly.entity_id
_entity_poly.type
_entity_poly.pdbx_seq_one_letter_code
_entity_poly.pdbx_strand_id
1 'polypeptide(L)' 'MAAYPLEKRELIAEAAGLRMQILTLAAGQEVPWHWHSEVVDTFWCMDGPMVI' A
#
# COMPACT_ATOMS: atom_id res chain seq x y z
N MET A 1 -4.97 -11.13 -6.80
CA MET A 1 -5.76 -10.19 -5.97
C MET A 1 -6.34 -9.15 -6.90
N ALA A 2 -7.65 -8.89 -6.82
CA ALA A 2 -8.27 -7.81 -7.58
C ALA A 2 -7.67 -6.47 -7.12
N ALA A 3 -7.39 -5.56 -8.06
CA ALA A 3 -6.92 -4.23 -7.71
C ALA A 3 -8.07 -3.47 -7.02
N TYR A 4 -7.89 -3.11 -5.76
CA TYR A 4 -8.80 -2.21 -5.04
C TYR A 4 -8.62 -0.77 -5.56
N PRO A 5 -9.68 0.06 -5.51
CA PRO A 5 -9.61 1.44 -5.99
C PRO A 5 -8.64 2.26 -5.14
N LEU A 6 -7.77 3.00 -5.81
CA LEU A 6 -6.82 3.94 -5.23
C LEU A 6 -6.90 5.25 -6.01
N GLU A 7 -6.67 6.38 -5.34
CA GLU A 7 -6.51 7.67 -6.01
C GLU A 7 -5.21 7.69 -6.81
N LYS A 8 -4.13 7.18 -6.22
CA LYS A 8 -2.83 7.11 -6.87
C LYS A 8 -2.00 5.93 -6.38
N ARG A 9 -1.20 5.36 -7.30
CA ARG A 9 -0.18 4.35 -7.01
C ARG A 9 1.11 4.75 -7.70
N GLU A 10 2.19 4.84 -6.94
CA GLU A 10 3.52 5.20 -7.46
C GLU A 10 4.51 4.11 -7.09
N LEU A 11 5.23 3.56 -8.07
CA LEU A 11 6.33 2.65 -7.84
C LEU A 11 7.62 3.46 -7.66
N ILE A 12 8.24 3.33 -6.49
CA ILE A 12 9.45 4.09 -6.16
C ILE A 12 10.70 3.25 -6.39
N ALA A 13 10.65 1.95 -6.08
CA ALA A 13 11.74 1.03 -6.31
C ALA A 13 11.23 -0.41 -6.48
N GLU A 14 11.91 -1.17 -7.34
CA GLU A 14 11.72 -2.61 -7.52
C GLU A 14 13.07 -3.28 -7.76
N ALA A 15 13.38 -4.30 -6.97
CA ALA A 15 14.59 -5.11 -7.07
C ALA A 15 14.31 -6.53 -6.53
N ALA A 16 15.28 -7.44 -6.66
CA ALA A 16 15.16 -8.77 -6.07
C ALA A 16 14.95 -8.68 -4.55
N GLY A 17 13.78 -9.11 -4.07
CA GLY A 17 13.41 -9.07 -2.65
C GLY A 17 12.95 -7.69 -2.13
N LEU A 18 12.75 -6.69 -3.00
CA LEU A 18 12.31 -5.36 -2.61
C LEU A 18 11.26 -4.80 -3.57
N ARG A 19 10.17 -4.29 -3.00
CA ARG A 19 9.23 -3.42 -3.70
C ARG A 19 8.79 -2.29 -2.79
N MET A 20 8.90 -1.06 -3.26
CA MET A 20 8.48 0.13 -2.52
C MET A 20 7.51 0.94 -3.35
N GLN A 21 6.34 1.24 -2.77
CA GLN A 21 5.29 2.00 -3.43
C GLN A 21 4.70 3.04 -2.49
N ILE A 22 4.21 4.14 -3.05
CA ILE A 22 3.33 5.08 -2.37
C ILE A 22 1.92 4.80 -2.85
N LEU A 23 0.99 4.66 -1.90
CA LEU A 23 -0.44 4.54 -2.16
C LEU A 23 -1.13 5.79 -1.61
N THR A 24 -1.90 6.47 -2.45
CA THR A 24 -2.76 7.59 -2.04
C THR A 24 -4.21 7.12 -2.05
N LEU A 25 -4.90 7.33 -0.94
CA LEU A 25 -6.31 7.00 -0.76
C LEU A 25 -7.15 8.28 -0.78
N ALA A 26 -8.16 8.32 -1.65
CA ALA A 26 -9.23 9.29 -1.55
C ALA A 26 -10.21 8.91 -0.42
N ALA A 27 -11.10 9.83 -0.06
CA ALA A 27 -12.13 9.59 0.95
C ALA A 27 -12.96 8.31 0.62
N GLY A 28 -13.05 7.40 1.59
CA GLY A 28 -13.79 6.14 1.46
C GLY A 28 -13.02 5.00 0.75
N GLN A 29 -11.79 5.22 0.30
CA GLN A 29 -10.93 4.15 -0.20
C GLN A 29 -10.15 3.50 0.93
N GLU A 30 -9.87 2.21 0.77
CA GLU A 30 -9.11 1.41 1.72
C GLU A 30 -8.27 0.36 0.99
N VAL A 31 -7.26 -0.15 1.70
CA VAL A 31 -6.61 -1.40 1.35
C VAL A 31 -7.35 -2.50 2.12
N PRO A 32 -8.10 -3.40 1.46
CA PRO A 32 -8.85 -4.43 2.16
C PRO A 32 -7.93 -5.32 2.99
N TRP A 33 -8.41 -5.76 4.15
CA TRP A 33 -7.65 -6.64 5.03
C TRP A 33 -7.16 -7.89 4.29
N HIS A 34 -5.86 -8.18 4.41
CA HIS A 34 -5.21 -9.37 3.87
C HIS A 34 -3.94 -9.69 4.67
N TRP A 35 -3.32 -10.83 4.36
CA TRP A 35 -2.09 -11.28 5.02
C TRP A 35 -1.12 -11.90 4.00
N HIS A 36 0.16 -11.96 4.36
CA HIS A 36 1.24 -12.53 3.57
C HIS A 36 1.99 -13.61 4.35
N SER A 37 2.38 -14.70 3.67
CA SER A 37 3.21 -15.79 4.25
C SER A 37 4.70 -15.63 3.98
N GLU A 38 5.07 -14.93 2.91
CA GLU A 38 6.44 -14.90 2.37
C GLU A 38 7.06 -13.50 2.38
N VAL A 39 6.26 -12.47 2.64
CA VAL A 39 6.66 -11.05 2.57
C VAL A 39 6.23 -10.37 3.87
N VAL A 40 7.02 -9.40 4.31
CA VAL A 40 6.72 -8.54 5.44
C VAL A 40 6.61 -7.10 4.94
N ASP A 41 5.49 -6.46 5.24
CA ASP A 41 5.30 -5.05 4.93
C ASP A 41 5.88 -4.18 6.05
N THR A 42 6.50 -3.06 5.65
CA THR A 42 6.81 -1.94 6.52
C THR A 42 6.17 -0.72 5.89
N PHE A 43 5.26 -0.07 6.61
CA PHE A 43 4.54 1.08 6.11
C PHE A 43 4.48 2.18 7.16
N TRP A 44 4.37 3.41 6.69
CA TRP A 44 4.13 4.59 7.50
C TRP A 44 3.19 5.51 6.72
N CYS A 45 2.48 6.36 7.45
CA CYS A 45 1.63 7.37 6.86
C CYS A 45 2.45 8.64 6.63
N MET A 46 2.38 9.19 5.42
CA MET A 46 3.05 10.45 5.07
C MET A 46 2.12 11.66 5.24
N ASP A 47 0.81 11.48 5.11
CA ASP A 47 -0.19 12.53 5.25
C ASP A 47 -1.54 11.96 5.69
N GLY A 48 -2.27 12.70 6.53
CA GLY A 48 -3.56 12.30 7.10
C GLY A 48 -3.47 11.25 8.23
N PRO A 49 -4.63 10.77 8.73
CA PRO A 49 -4.67 9.73 9.74
C PRO A 49 -4.46 8.33 9.13
N MET A 50 -3.80 7.46 9.89
CA MET A 50 -3.67 6.04 9.55
C MET A 50 -4.52 5.20 10.51
N VAL A 51 -5.46 4.45 9.95
CA VAL A 51 -6.26 3.45 10.68
C VAL A 51 -5.88 2.07 10.14
N ILE A 52 -5.52 1.17 11.05
CA ILE A 52 -5.15 -0.23 10.76
C ILE A 52 -6.17 -1.14 11.42
#